data_AF-A0A0U1W4A6-F1
#
_entry.id   AF-A0A0U1W4A6-F1
#
_cell.length_a   1.000
_cell.length_b   1.000
_cell.length_c   1.000
_cell.angle_alpha   90.00
_cell.angle_beta   90.00
_cell.angle_gamma   90.00
#
_symmetry.space_group_name_H-M   'P 1'
#
loop_
_entity.id
_entity.type
_entity.pdbx_description
1 polymer ?
#
loop_
_entity_poly.entity_id
_entity_poly.type
_entity_poly.pdbx_seq_one_letter_code
_entity_poly.pdbx_strand_id
1 'polypeptide(L)'
;RHGMDVSEWDPSKDKYIAVKYDVSTAVEAKALNKEALQAEVGLPVDRKIPLVAFIGRLEEQKGPDVMAAAIPLLMEEDIQIVLLGTGKKKFERMLMSAEEKYPDKVRAVVKFNAALAHHIMAGADLLAVTSRFEPCGLIQLQGMRYGTPCACASTGGLVDTIIEGKTGFHMGRLSVDCNVVEPADVKKVATTLKRAIKVVGTPAYEEMVKNCMIQDLSWKGPAKNWENK
;
A
#
# COMPACT_ATOMS: atom_id res chain seq x y z
N ARG A 1 11.05 -11.20 12.89
CA ARG A 1 10.88 -10.20 11.82
C ARG A 1 11.71 -10.65 10.61
N HIS A 2 11.15 -10.66 9.40
CA HIS A 2 11.93 -10.92 8.18
C HIS A 2 12.61 -9.63 7.71
N GLY A 3 13.72 -9.77 6.98
CA GLY A 3 14.27 -8.69 6.15
C GLY A 3 13.68 -8.75 4.75
N MET A 4 14.11 -7.86 3.87
CA MET A 4 13.86 -7.95 2.43
C MET A 4 15.14 -7.78 1.63
N ASP A 5 15.07 -8.08 0.33
CA ASP A 5 16.13 -7.77 -0.61
C ASP A 5 16.13 -6.26 -0.92
N VAL A 6 17.05 -5.55 -0.26
CA VAL A 6 17.23 -4.09 -0.41
C VAL A 6 17.99 -3.70 -1.68
N SER A 7 18.46 -4.67 -2.47
CA SER A 7 19.09 -4.43 -3.76
C SER A 7 18.07 -4.48 -4.90
N GLU A 8 17.09 -5.38 -4.81
CA GLU A 8 15.92 -5.41 -5.69
C GLU A 8 15.02 -4.19 -5.44
N TRP A 9 14.77 -3.87 -4.16
CA TRP A 9 13.90 -2.78 -3.73
C TRP A 9 14.72 -1.58 -3.22
N ASP A 10 15.24 -0.78 -4.15
CA ASP A 10 16.04 0.42 -3.87
C ASP A 10 15.57 1.62 -4.72
N PRO A 11 14.80 2.57 -4.15
CA PRO A 11 14.31 3.72 -4.92
C PRO A 11 15.43 4.59 -5.51
N SER A 12 16.67 4.47 -5.01
CA SER A 12 17.81 5.21 -5.54
C SER A 12 18.42 4.58 -6.80
N LYS A 13 18.10 3.31 -7.09
CA LYS A 13 18.68 2.53 -8.20
C LYS A 13 17.65 1.86 -9.10
N ASP A 14 16.40 1.79 -8.66
CA ASP A 14 15.30 1.11 -9.33
C ASP A 14 15.11 1.63 -10.77
N LYS A 15 15.09 0.69 -11.72
CA LYS A 15 14.99 0.96 -13.15
C LYS A 15 13.54 1.02 -13.65
N TYR A 16 12.57 0.64 -12.83
CA TYR A 16 11.15 0.57 -13.21
C TYR A 16 10.38 1.84 -12.84
N ILE A 17 10.99 2.75 -12.06
CA ILE A 17 10.36 4.00 -11.60
C ILE A 17 10.83 5.18 -12.47
N ALA A 18 9.96 6.17 -12.66
CA ALA A 18 10.22 7.32 -13.51
C ALA A 18 11.34 8.22 -12.95
N VAL A 19 11.33 8.43 -11.63
CA VAL A 19 12.31 9.27 -10.93
C VAL A 19 12.88 8.49 -9.76
N LYS A 20 14.21 8.32 -9.74
CA LYS A 20 14.93 7.71 -8.61
C LYS A 20 15.09 8.72 -7.48
N TYR A 21 15.14 8.23 -6.24
CA TYR A 21 15.23 9.08 -5.07
C TYR A 21 15.82 8.40 -3.84
N ASP A 22 16.23 9.24 -2.91
CA ASP A 22 16.58 8.88 -1.55
C ASP A 22 15.67 9.61 -0.56
N VAL A 23 15.95 9.47 0.73
CA VAL A 23 15.16 10.10 1.80
C VAL A 23 15.11 11.63 1.71
N SER A 24 16.14 12.27 1.16
CA SER A 24 16.23 13.73 1.08
C SER A 24 15.41 14.32 -0.06
N THR A 25 15.18 13.52 -1.11
CA THR A 25 14.49 13.92 -2.35
C THR A 25 13.11 13.28 -2.51
N ALA A 26 12.72 12.41 -1.57
CA ALA A 26 11.55 11.55 -1.68
C ALA A 26 10.24 12.30 -1.97
N VAL A 27 9.97 13.41 -1.31
CA VAL A 27 8.68 14.11 -1.43
C VAL A 27 8.41 14.54 -2.88
N GLU A 28 9.37 15.23 -3.51
CA GLU A 28 9.21 15.68 -4.89
C GLU A 28 9.28 14.52 -5.89
N ALA A 29 10.23 13.60 -5.71
CA ALA A 29 10.37 12.47 -6.62
C ALA A 29 9.16 11.53 -6.59
N LYS A 30 8.54 11.30 -5.42
CA LYS A 30 7.30 10.54 -5.32
C LYS A 30 6.14 11.25 -6.01
N ALA A 31 6.05 12.58 -5.94
CA ALA A 31 5.05 13.34 -6.68
C ALA A 31 5.17 13.13 -8.21
N LEU A 32 6.39 13.17 -8.74
CA LEU A 32 6.66 12.90 -10.16
C LEU A 32 6.36 11.44 -10.56
N ASN A 33 6.72 10.47 -9.71
CA ASN A 33 6.34 9.07 -9.92
C ASN A 33 4.82 8.87 -9.83
N LYS A 34 4.11 9.63 -8.99
CA LYS A 34 2.64 9.58 -8.92
C LYS A 34 2.00 10.02 -10.22
N GLU A 35 2.44 11.15 -10.77
CA GLU A 35 1.93 11.66 -12.05
C GLU A 35 2.21 10.68 -13.20
N ALA A 36 3.41 10.10 -13.23
CA ALA A 36 3.76 9.07 -14.20
C ALA A 36 2.91 7.80 -14.03
N LEU A 37 2.67 7.36 -12.79
CA LEU A 37 1.79 6.23 -12.48
C LEU A 37 0.36 6.50 -12.92
N GLN A 38 -0.19 7.67 -12.57
CA GLN A 38 -1.55 8.09 -12.99
C GLN A 38 -1.68 8.02 -14.51
N ALA A 39 -0.70 8.55 -15.25
CA ALA A 39 -0.67 8.48 -16.71
C ALA A 39 -0.58 7.04 -17.23
N GLU A 40 0.33 6.21 -16.70
CA GLU A 40 0.51 4.80 -17.11
C GLU A 40 -0.78 4.00 -16.90
N VAL A 41 -1.44 4.22 -15.77
CA VAL A 41 -2.65 3.48 -15.40
C VAL A 41 -3.93 4.14 -15.89
N GLY A 42 -3.86 5.28 -16.61
CA GLY A 42 -5.00 5.93 -17.23
C GLY A 42 -5.98 6.61 -16.27
N LEU A 43 -5.49 7.08 -15.12
CA LEU A 43 -6.22 7.93 -14.19
C LEU A 43 -5.95 9.42 -14.49
N PRO A 44 -6.83 10.34 -14.05
CA PRO A 44 -6.54 11.78 -14.09
C PRO A 44 -5.19 12.10 -13.43
N VAL A 45 -4.33 12.83 -14.15
CA VAL A 45 -2.99 13.19 -13.68
C VAL A 45 -3.09 14.44 -12.81
N ASP A 46 -2.96 14.28 -11.50
CA ASP A 46 -2.90 15.36 -10.53
C ASP A 46 -2.18 14.89 -9.26
N ARG A 47 -1.01 15.48 -8.98
CA ARG A 47 -0.21 15.16 -7.79
C ARG A 47 -0.92 15.45 -6.46
N LYS A 48 -1.92 16.33 -6.47
CA LYS A 48 -2.68 16.76 -5.28
C LYS A 48 -3.70 15.71 -4.83
N ILE A 49 -4.18 14.86 -5.74
CA ILE A 49 -5.12 13.79 -5.41
C ILE A 49 -4.37 12.68 -4.67
N PRO A 50 -4.77 12.31 -3.44
CA PRO A 50 -4.19 11.16 -2.75
C PRO A 50 -4.39 9.87 -3.54
N LEU A 51 -3.32 9.09 -3.70
CA LEU A 51 -3.35 7.80 -4.38
C LEU A 51 -3.09 6.67 -3.38
N VAL A 52 -4.09 5.81 -3.20
CA VAL A 52 -4.00 4.60 -2.37
C VAL A 52 -3.75 3.39 -3.26
N ALA A 53 -2.74 2.61 -2.91
CA ALA A 53 -2.42 1.36 -3.59
C ALA A 53 -2.87 0.14 -2.79
N PHE A 54 -3.31 -0.90 -3.48
CA PHE A 54 -3.41 -2.27 -2.96
C PHE A 54 -2.57 -3.17 -3.86
N ILE A 55 -1.66 -3.95 -3.29
CA ILE A 55 -0.88 -4.93 -4.05
C ILE A 55 -0.89 -6.26 -3.31
N GLY A 56 -1.31 -7.33 -3.97
CA GLY A 56 -1.25 -8.65 -3.37
C GLY A 56 -1.90 -9.76 -4.19
N ARG A 57 -1.68 -11.00 -3.72
CA ARG A 57 -2.43 -12.16 -4.20
C ARG A 57 -3.91 -11.95 -3.87
N LEU A 58 -4.78 -12.20 -4.84
CA LEU A 58 -6.22 -12.08 -4.66
C LEU A 58 -6.76 -13.36 -4.02
N GLU A 59 -6.57 -13.43 -2.70
CA GLU A 59 -7.02 -14.51 -1.80
C GLU A 59 -7.66 -13.90 -0.55
N GLU A 60 -8.52 -14.66 0.13
CA GLU A 60 -9.24 -14.26 1.34
C GLU A 60 -8.28 -13.74 2.42
N GLN A 61 -7.07 -14.33 2.51
CA GLN A 61 -6.00 -13.91 3.41
C GLN A 61 -5.71 -12.41 3.29
N LYS A 62 -5.65 -11.88 2.07
CA LYS A 62 -5.27 -10.48 1.78
C LYS A 62 -6.44 -9.50 1.84
N GLY A 63 -7.65 -10.00 2.07
CA GLY A 63 -8.86 -9.19 2.17
C GLY A 63 -9.17 -8.29 0.96
N PRO A 64 -9.01 -8.74 -0.31
CA PRO A 64 -9.37 -7.93 -1.48
C PRO A 64 -10.88 -7.66 -1.55
N ASP A 65 -11.70 -8.54 -0.99
CA ASP A 65 -13.13 -8.38 -0.80
C ASP A 65 -13.47 -7.26 0.19
N VAL A 66 -12.76 -7.19 1.31
CA VAL A 66 -12.93 -6.11 2.30
C VAL A 66 -12.49 -4.77 1.70
N MET A 67 -11.37 -4.76 0.96
CA MET A 67 -10.92 -3.56 0.24
C MET A 67 -11.96 -3.11 -0.78
N ALA A 68 -12.45 -4.01 -1.63
CA ALA A 68 -13.48 -3.71 -2.63
C ALA A 68 -14.78 -3.18 -2.00
N ALA A 69 -15.21 -3.76 -0.87
CA ALA A 69 -16.40 -3.31 -0.14
C ALA A 69 -16.22 -1.93 0.49
N ALA A 70 -14.98 -1.51 0.79
CA ALA A 70 -14.68 -0.19 1.33
C ALA A 70 -14.62 0.91 0.25
N ILE A 71 -14.36 0.56 -1.01
CA ILE A 71 -14.24 1.52 -2.13
C ILE A 71 -15.43 2.48 -2.20
N PRO A 72 -16.71 2.03 -2.19
CA PRO A 72 -17.84 2.95 -2.27
C PRO A 72 -17.85 4.03 -1.18
N LEU A 73 -17.40 3.70 0.04
CA LEU A 73 -17.31 4.65 1.16
C LEU A 73 -16.17 5.66 0.98
N LEU A 74 -15.13 5.31 0.23
CA LEU A 74 -14.00 6.18 -0.08
C LEU A 74 -14.29 7.14 -1.22
N MET A 75 -15.21 6.80 -2.12
CA MET A 75 -15.53 7.61 -3.31
C MET A 75 -16.21 8.95 -2.99
N GLU A 76 -16.65 9.15 -1.74
CA GLU A 76 -17.09 10.44 -1.18
C GLU A 76 -15.93 11.45 -1.07
N GLU A 77 -14.68 10.96 -1.01
CA GLU A 77 -13.48 11.79 -0.96
C GLU A 77 -12.92 11.98 -2.37
N ASP A 78 -12.08 13.00 -2.55
CA ASP A 78 -11.27 13.13 -3.76
C ASP A 78 -10.00 12.29 -3.62
N ILE A 79 -10.05 11.08 -4.19
CA ILE A 79 -9.05 10.02 -4.00
C ILE A 79 -8.98 9.16 -5.25
N GLN A 80 -7.78 8.64 -5.53
CA GLN A 80 -7.56 7.57 -6.48
C GLN A 80 -7.12 6.28 -5.80
N ILE A 81 -7.50 5.15 -6.40
CA ILE A 81 -7.17 3.81 -5.91
C ILE A 81 -6.61 2.98 -7.07
N VAL A 82 -5.41 2.43 -6.90
CA VAL A 82 -4.80 1.48 -7.84
C VAL A 82 -4.70 0.12 -7.16
N LEU A 83 -5.28 -0.91 -7.75
CA LEU A 83 -5.24 -2.28 -7.25
C LEU A 83 -4.46 -3.17 -8.22
N LEU A 84 -3.40 -3.84 -7.77
CA LEU A 84 -2.60 -4.76 -8.56
C LEU A 84 -2.61 -6.14 -7.94
N GLY A 85 -3.04 -7.15 -8.70
CA GLY A 85 -3.02 -8.52 -8.21
C GLY A 85 -3.70 -9.52 -9.13
N THR A 86 -3.43 -10.80 -8.89
CA THR A 86 -4.08 -11.94 -9.55
C THR A 86 -4.46 -13.00 -8.53
N GLY A 87 -5.45 -13.82 -8.82
CA GLY A 87 -5.83 -14.92 -7.93
C GLY A 87 -7.21 -15.48 -8.23
N LYS A 88 -8.06 -15.59 -7.20
CA LYS A 88 -9.41 -16.14 -7.38
C LYS A 88 -10.24 -15.21 -8.26
N LYS A 89 -10.84 -15.76 -9.33
CA LYS A 89 -11.64 -15.00 -10.31
C LYS A 89 -12.78 -14.18 -9.72
N LYS A 90 -13.34 -14.60 -8.58
CA LYS A 90 -14.36 -13.81 -7.86
C LYS A 90 -13.81 -12.44 -7.41
N PHE A 91 -12.58 -12.40 -6.90
CA PHE A 91 -11.96 -11.16 -6.44
C PHE A 91 -11.48 -10.31 -7.61
N GLU A 92 -10.92 -10.92 -8.67
CA GLU A 92 -10.60 -10.22 -9.91
C GLU A 92 -11.81 -9.46 -10.46
N ARG A 93 -12.97 -10.15 -10.55
CA ARG A 93 -14.23 -9.52 -10.97
C ARG A 93 -14.70 -8.40 -10.04
N MET A 94 -14.55 -8.56 -8.72
CA MET A 94 -14.91 -7.51 -7.76
C MET A 94 -14.08 -6.24 -7.98
N LEU A 95 -12.77 -6.38 -8.21
CA LEU A 95 -11.90 -5.23 -8.45
C LEU A 95 -12.20 -4.56 -9.79
N MET A 96 -12.37 -5.34 -10.86
CA MET A 96 -12.75 -4.81 -12.18
C MET A 96 -14.10 -4.11 -12.15
N SER A 97 -15.09 -4.66 -11.42
CA SER A 97 -16.40 -4.02 -11.26
C SER A 97 -16.30 -2.69 -10.50
N ALA A 98 -15.35 -2.55 -9.56
CA ALA A 98 -15.10 -1.28 -8.90
C ALA A 98 -14.49 -0.24 -9.85
N GLU A 99 -13.57 -0.64 -10.73
CA GLU A 99 -13.06 0.22 -11.81
C GLU A 99 -14.17 0.65 -12.78
N GLU A 100 -14.99 -0.28 -13.27
CA GLU A 100 -16.11 0.03 -14.17
C GLU A 100 -17.08 1.05 -13.56
N LYS A 101 -17.29 0.99 -12.24
CA LYS A 101 -18.18 1.90 -11.52
C LYS A 101 -17.55 3.27 -11.25
N TYR A 102 -16.23 3.36 -11.16
CA TYR A 102 -15.50 4.57 -10.78
C TYR A 102 -14.27 4.79 -11.69
N PRO A 103 -14.44 4.92 -13.02
CA PRO A 103 -13.33 4.84 -13.99
C PRO A 103 -12.27 5.93 -13.82
N ASP A 104 -12.65 7.11 -13.33
CA ASP A 104 -11.71 8.23 -13.10
C ASP A 104 -11.03 8.19 -11.73
N LYS A 105 -11.40 7.23 -10.86
CA LYS A 105 -10.89 7.13 -9.48
C LYS A 105 -10.30 5.76 -9.16
N VAL A 106 -10.69 4.69 -9.83
CA VAL A 106 -10.29 3.32 -9.49
C VAL A 106 -9.72 2.64 -10.70
N ARG A 107 -8.55 2.01 -10.54
CA ARG A 107 -7.94 1.17 -11.57
C ARG A 107 -7.57 -0.19 -11.01
N ALA A 108 -8.08 -1.25 -11.62
CA ALA A 108 -7.82 -2.63 -11.27
C ALA A 108 -6.95 -3.31 -12.33
N VAL A 109 -5.69 -3.53 -11.98
CA VAL A 109 -4.70 -4.18 -12.84
C VAL A 109 -4.61 -5.66 -12.49
N VAL A 110 -5.43 -6.47 -13.15
CA VAL A 110 -5.51 -7.92 -12.95
C VAL A 110 -4.46 -8.66 -13.78
N LYS A 111 -3.18 -8.45 -13.44
CA LYS A 111 -2.04 -9.15 -14.06
C LYS A 111 -0.86 -9.20 -13.11
N PHE A 112 0.02 -10.18 -13.31
CA PHE A 112 1.34 -10.13 -12.72
C PHE A 112 2.18 -9.10 -13.48
N ASN A 113 2.63 -8.04 -12.81
CA ASN A 113 3.48 -7.03 -13.40
C ASN A 113 4.46 -6.47 -12.35
N ALA A 114 5.67 -7.01 -12.32
CA ALA A 114 6.70 -6.57 -11.38
C ALA A 114 7.06 -5.09 -11.57
N ALA A 115 7.29 -4.65 -12.82
CA ALA A 115 7.65 -3.26 -13.11
C ALA A 115 6.61 -2.27 -12.58
N LEU A 116 5.32 -2.55 -12.81
CA LEU A 116 4.24 -1.72 -12.27
C LEU A 116 4.15 -1.80 -10.74
N ALA A 117 4.47 -2.93 -10.11
CA ALA A 117 4.50 -3.00 -8.65
C ALA A 117 5.55 -2.03 -8.06
N HIS A 118 6.74 -1.96 -8.66
CA HIS A 118 7.76 -0.97 -8.29
C HIS A 118 7.28 0.46 -8.50
N HIS A 119 6.65 0.74 -9.65
CA HIS A 119 6.12 2.07 -9.95
C HIS A 119 5.00 2.48 -8.98
N ILE A 120 4.09 1.56 -8.63
CA ILE A 120 3.07 1.77 -7.59
C ILE A 120 3.72 2.06 -6.24
N MET A 121 4.76 1.31 -5.85
CA MET A 121 5.46 1.57 -4.58
C MET A 121 6.09 2.97 -4.55
N ALA A 122 6.61 3.46 -5.67
CA ALA A 122 7.16 4.82 -5.76
C ALA A 122 6.09 5.91 -5.81
N GLY A 123 5.02 5.72 -6.59
CA GLY A 123 4.02 6.75 -6.88
C GLY A 123 2.87 6.83 -5.89
N ALA A 124 2.53 5.76 -5.16
CA ALA A 124 1.44 5.79 -4.20
C ALA A 124 1.78 6.62 -2.97
N ASP A 125 0.78 7.30 -2.40
CA ASP A 125 0.92 7.99 -1.12
C ASP A 125 0.79 7.02 0.04
N LEU A 126 -0.10 6.03 -0.11
CA LEU A 126 -0.45 5.07 0.93
C LEU A 126 -0.58 3.68 0.33
N LEU A 127 -0.11 2.69 1.07
CA LEU A 127 -0.33 1.28 0.77
C LEU A 127 -1.40 0.72 1.72
N ALA A 128 -2.52 0.27 1.17
CA ALA A 128 -3.58 -0.42 1.90
C ALA A 128 -3.25 -1.92 2.02
N VAL A 129 -3.12 -2.42 3.25
CA VAL A 129 -2.86 -3.82 3.56
C VAL A 129 -3.99 -4.38 4.42
N THR A 130 -5.07 -4.80 3.77
CA THR A 130 -6.33 -5.26 4.41
C THR A 130 -6.33 -6.75 4.76
N SER A 131 -5.17 -7.30 5.14
CA SER A 131 -5.02 -8.73 5.42
C SER A 131 -5.83 -9.18 6.64
N ARG A 132 -6.53 -10.32 6.54
CA ARG A 132 -7.15 -10.99 7.70
C ARG A 132 -6.10 -11.60 8.62
N PHE A 133 -5.02 -12.14 8.04
CA PHE A 133 -3.84 -12.63 8.76
C PHE A 133 -2.56 -12.43 7.93
N GLU A 134 -1.47 -12.04 8.59
CA GLU A 134 -0.21 -11.72 7.94
C GLU A 134 0.99 -12.14 8.82
N PRO A 135 1.54 -13.35 8.68
CA PRO A 135 2.60 -13.84 9.56
C PRO A 135 3.83 -12.93 9.62
N CYS A 136 4.20 -12.32 8.49
CA CYS A 136 5.24 -11.30 8.43
C CYS A 136 4.84 -10.15 7.50
N GLY A 137 4.50 -10.47 6.25
CA GLY A 137 4.27 -9.49 5.18
C GLY A 137 5.59 -8.93 4.62
N LEU A 138 5.73 -8.91 3.30
CA LEU A 138 6.83 -8.24 2.59
C LEU A 138 6.40 -6.87 2.04
N ILE A 139 5.13 -6.76 1.67
CA ILE A 139 4.60 -5.61 0.93
C ILE A 139 4.73 -4.31 1.72
N GLN A 140 4.57 -4.36 3.05
CA GLN A 140 4.72 -3.20 3.91
C GLN A 140 6.20 -2.81 4.11
N LEU A 141 7.13 -3.76 4.04
CA LEU A 141 8.56 -3.46 4.08
C LEU A 141 8.98 -2.75 2.77
N GLN A 142 8.49 -3.26 1.64
CA GLN A 142 8.68 -2.65 0.32
C GLN A 142 8.08 -1.25 0.26
N GLY A 143 6.85 -1.07 0.75
CA GLY A 143 6.20 0.24 0.88
C GLY A 143 7.04 1.21 1.72
N MET A 144 7.44 0.81 2.93
CA MET A 144 8.27 1.66 3.79
C MET A 144 9.61 2.04 3.14
N ARG A 145 10.25 1.10 2.44
CA ARG A 145 11.51 1.34 1.73
C ARG A 145 11.41 2.44 0.68
N TYR A 146 10.27 2.53 0.01
CA TYR A 146 9.96 3.52 -1.02
C TYR A 146 9.33 4.79 -0.42
N GLY A 147 9.22 4.89 0.90
CA GLY A 147 8.61 6.04 1.56
C GLY A 147 7.10 6.08 1.35
N THR A 148 6.45 4.93 1.28
CA THR A 148 4.99 4.79 1.13
C THR A 148 4.42 4.21 2.43
N PRO A 149 3.89 5.06 3.33
CA PRO A 149 3.30 4.62 4.59
C PRO A 149 2.15 3.63 4.37
N CYS A 150 1.99 2.71 5.32
CA CYS A 150 1.00 1.64 5.21
C CYS A 150 -0.24 1.93 6.08
N ALA A 151 -1.43 1.86 5.48
CA ALA A 151 -2.68 1.71 6.21
C ALA A 151 -3.00 0.21 6.28
N CYS A 152 -2.81 -0.42 7.43
CA CYS A 152 -2.80 -1.88 7.55
C CYS A 152 -3.75 -2.42 8.62
N ALA A 153 -4.27 -3.63 8.41
CA ALA A 153 -4.91 -4.41 9.46
C ALA A 153 -3.93 -4.71 10.60
N SER A 154 -4.43 -4.70 11.83
CA SER A 154 -3.61 -4.98 13.02
C SER A 154 -3.50 -6.49 13.28
N THR A 155 -2.69 -7.17 12.46
CA THR A 155 -2.49 -8.63 12.54
C THR A 155 -1.04 -9.03 12.21
N GLY A 156 -0.52 -10.02 12.94
CA GLY A 156 0.81 -10.59 12.77
C GLY A 156 1.93 -9.56 12.59
N GLY A 157 2.79 -9.76 11.59
CA GLY A 157 3.98 -8.92 11.37
C GLY A 157 3.70 -7.46 11.03
N LEU A 158 2.46 -7.10 10.67
CA LEU A 158 2.06 -5.71 10.46
C LEU A 158 2.08 -4.92 11.78
N VAL A 159 1.69 -5.55 12.89
CA VAL A 159 1.77 -4.96 14.24
C VAL A 159 3.22 -4.73 14.67
N ASP A 160 4.11 -5.65 14.32
CA ASP A 160 5.53 -5.54 14.66
C ASP A 160 6.28 -4.51 13.81
N THR A 161 5.78 -4.21 12.61
CA THR A 161 6.51 -3.43 11.59
C THR A 161 6.00 -2.01 11.41
N ILE A 162 4.69 -1.79 11.55
CA ILE A 162 4.05 -0.49 11.32
C ILE A 162 3.77 0.17 12.66
N ILE A 163 4.27 1.39 12.83
CA ILE A 163 4.09 2.19 14.04
C ILE A 163 3.09 3.30 13.72
N GLU A 164 1.94 3.28 14.42
CA GLU A 164 0.88 4.27 14.28
C GLU A 164 1.44 5.70 14.35
N GLY A 165 1.13 6.52 13.35
CA GLY A 165 1.54 7.92 13.30
C GLY A 165 3.03 8.15 13.04
N LYS A 166 3.84 7.09 12.89
CA LYS A 166 5.27 7.20 12.54
C LYS A 166 5.62 6.58 11.19
N THR A 167 5.13 5.38 10.90
CA THR A 167 5.39 4.68 9.61
C THR A 167 4.10 4.21 8.93
N GLY A 168 2.94 4.50 9.52
CA GLY A 168 1.65 4.16 8.93
C GLY A 168 0.49 4.28 9.92
N PHE A 169 -0.58 3.56 9.61
CA PHE A 169 -1.87 3.62 10.27
C PHE A 169 -2.45 2.21 10.45
N HIS A 170 -2.93 1.90 11.64
CA HIS A 170 -3.59 0.67 12.00
C HIS A 170 -5.10 0.81 11.83
N MET A 171 -5.71 -0.19 11.21
CA MET A 171 -7.16 -0.33 11.02
C MET A 171 -7.83 -1.02 12.21
N GLY A 172 -7.05 -1.64 13.10
CA GLY A 172 -7.54 -2.66 14.00
C GLY A 172 -7.57 -4.04 13.33
N ARG A 173 -7.83 -5.07 14.12
CA ARG A 173 -7.93 -6.44 13.62
C ARG A 173 -9.25 -6.65 12.86
N LEU A 174 -9.14 -7.28 11.69
CA LEU A 174 -10.30 -7.72 10.91
C LEU A 174 -10.74 -9.12 11.36
N SER A 175 -11.98 -9.49 11.05
CA SER A 175 -12.54 -10.82 11.29
C SER A 175 -11.68 -11.88 10.61
N VAL A 176 -11.47 -12.99 11.33
CA VAL A 176 -10.76 -14.16 10.82
C VAL A 176 -11.66 -15.07 9.99
N ASP A 177 -12.98 -14.87 10.05
CA ASP A 177 -13.91 -15.58 9.18
C ASP A 177 -13.72 -15.09 7.74
N CYS A 178 -13.12 -15.96 6.92
CA CYS A 178 -12.80 -15.68 5.53
C CYS A 178 -14.02 -15.82 4.60
N ASN A 179 -15.15 -16.34 5.10
CA ASN A 179 -16.38 -16.49 4.32
C ASN A 179 -17.29 -15.27 4.42
N VAL A 180 -17.06 -14.40 5.41
CA VAL A 180 -17.88 -13.22 5.68
C VAL A 180 -17.03 -11.95 5.51
N VAL A 181 -17.66 -10.92 4.95
CA VAL A 181 -17.14 -9.55 4.98
C VAL A 181 -17.98 -8.80 6.00
N GLU A 182 -17.43 -8.61 7.20
CA GLU A 182 -18.13 -7.93 8.29
C GLU A 182 -18.31 -6.44 7.97
N PRO A 183 -19.53 -5.88 8.06
CA PRO A 183 -19.75 -4.45 7.84
C PRO A 183 -18.89 -3.55 8.75
N ALA A 184 -18.60 -4.02 9.97
CA ALA A 184 -17.72 -3.34 10.90
C ALA A 184 -16.27 -3.26 10.38
N ASP A 185 -15.79 -4.29 9.68
CA ASP A 185 -14.44 -4.31 9.11
C ASP A 185 -14.32 -3.41 7.89
N VAL A 186 -15.35 -3.38 7.04
CA VAL A 186 -15.45 -2.42 5.94
C VAL A 186 -15.37 -0.98 6.47
N LYS A 187 -16.09 -0.69 7.57
CA LYS A 187 -16.05 0.63 8.22
C LYS A 187 -14.67 0.96 8.81
N LYS A 188 -13.96 -0.02 9.40
CA LYS A 188 -12.59 0.18 9.90
C LYS A 188 -11.64 0.56 8.75
N VAL A 189 -11.66 -0.20 7.66
CA VAL A 189 -10.83 0.05 6.48
C VAL A 189 -11.09 1.45 5.93
N ALA A 190 -12.36 1.78 5.67
CA ALA A 190 -12.74 3.08 5.14
C ALA A 190 -12.36 4.24 6.09
N THR A 191 -12.67 4.12 7.39
CA THR A 191 -12.33 5.14 8.40
C THR A 191 -10.83 5.41 8.45
N THR A 192 -10.01 4.35 8.47
CA THR A 192 -8.56 4.51 8.55
C THR A 192 -7.97 5.08 7.27
N LEU A 193 -8.45 4.66 6.10
CA LEU A 193 -8.01 5.26 4.82
C LEU A 193 -8.41 6.72 4.70
N LYS A 194 -9.65 7.09 5.09
CA LYS A 194 -10.09 8.50 5.15
C LYS A 194 -9.23 9.34 6.10
N ARG A 195 -8.82 8.78 7.24
CA ARG A 195 -7.90 9.45 8.17
C ARG A 195 -6.50 9.60 7.59
N ALA A 196 -5.99 8.56 6.95
CA ALA A 196 -4.65 8.55 6.37
C ALA A 196 -4.52 9.54 5.19
N ILE A 197 -5.51 9.60 4.30
CA ILE A 197 -5.46 10.49 3.12
C ILE A 197 -5.50 11.97 3.51
N LYS A 198 -6.12 12.32 4.65
CA LYS A 198 -6.14 13.68 5.19
C LYS A 198 -4.78 14.16 5.71
N VAL A 199 -3.86 13.22 5.96
CA VAL A 199 -2.49 13.54 6.38
C VAL A 199 -1.59 13.79 5.17
N VAL A 200 -1.90 13.21 4.01
CA VAL A 200 -1.12 13.38 2.77
C VAL A 200 -0.98 14.86 2.41
N GLY A 201 0.22 15.28 2.05
CA GLY A 201 0.55 16.68 1.74
C GLY A 201 0.78 17.59 2.95
N THR A 202 0.65 17.09 4.19
CA THR A 202 1.03 17.83 5.40
C THR A 202 2.50 17.57 5.79
N PRO A 203 3.13 18.44 6.60
CA PRO A 203 4.47 18.17 7.13
C PRO A 203 4.58 16.84 7.91
N ALA A 204 3.49 16.42 8.57
CA ALA A 204 3.45 15.14 9.28
C ALA A 204 3.55 13.94 8.32
N TYR A 205 3.01 14.05 7.10
CA TYR A 205 3.19 13.04 6.07
C TYR A 205 4.64 12.97 5.60
N GLU A 206 5.30 14.10 5.36
CA GLU A 206 6.71 14.12 4.96
C GLU A 206 7.61 13.46 6.00
N GLU A 207 7.38 13.73 7.29
CA GLU A 207 8.09 13.05 8.37
C GLU A 207 7.78 11.55 8.41
N MET A 208 6.54 11.15 8.13
CA MET A 208 6.18 9.72 8.01
C MET A 208 6.92 9.03 6.85
N VAL A 209 7.02 9.69 5.69
CA VAL A 209 7.79 9.22 4.52
C VAL A 209 9.26 9.02 4.91
N LYS A 210 9.88 10.01 5.57
CA LYS A 210 11.27 9.89 6.04
C LYS A 210 11.45 8.75 7.04
N ASN A 211 10.57 8.68 8.04
CA ASN A 211 10.58 7.62 9.06
C ASN A 211 10.48 6.22 8.48
N CYS A 212 9.73 6.05 7.38
CA CYS A 212 9.66 4.81 6.62
C CYS A 212 11.01 4.47 5.96
N MET A 213 11.64 5.44 5.28
CA MET A 213 12.83 5.20 4.47
C MET A 213 14.13 4.99 5.26
N ILE A 214 14.23 5.53 6.48
CA ILE A 214 15.44 5.40 7.33
C ILE A 214 15.53 4.08 8.09
N GLN A 215 14.51 3.24 8.03
CA GLN A 215 14.51 1.94 8.70
C GLN A 215 15.56 1.01 8.08
N ASP A 216 16.33 0.28 8.90
CA ASP A 216 17.09 -0.87 8.42
C ASP A 216 16.14 -2.06 8.24
N LEU A 217 15.75 -2.28 6.99
CA LEU A 217 14.84 -3.36 6.56
C LEU A 217 15.61 -4.52 5.90
N SER A 218 16.94 -4.52 5.99
CA SER A 218 17.78 -5.59 5.47
C SER A 218 17.73 -6.85 6.35
N TRP A 219 18.29 -7.95 5.84
CA TRP A 219 18.43 -9.19 6.61
C TRP A 219 19.46 -9.12 7.75
N LYS A 220 20.26 -8.04 7.87
CA LYS A 220 21.33 -7.94 8.88
C LYS A 220 20.82 -8.07 10.32
N GLY A 221 19.74 -7.36 10.65
CA GLY A 221 19.11 -7.43 11.98
C GLY A 221 18.48 -8.80 12.25
N PRO A 222 17.55 -9.27 11.39
CA PRO A 222 16.97 -10.60 11.49
C PRO A 222 17.99 -11.72 11.63
N ALA A 223 19.06 -11.74 10.83
CA ALA A 223 20.09 -12.79 10.86
C ALA A 223 20.75 -12.95 12.23
N LYS A 224 21.11 -11.84 12.90
CA LYS A 224 21.66 -11.89 14.27
C LYS A 224 20.71 -12.55 15.28
N ASN A 225 19.39 -12.39 15.10
CA ASN A 225 18.41 -13.03 15.98
C ASN A 225 18.29 -14.54 15.76
N TRP A 226 18.71 -15.04 14.58
CA TRP A 226 18.80 -16.47 14.31
C TRP A 226 20.10 -17.06 14.86
N GLU A 227 21.21 -16.33 14.80
CA GLU A 227 22.50 -16.77 15.35
C GLU A 227 22.49 -16.88 16.89
N ASN A 228 21.65 -16.08 17.56
CA ASN A 228 21.52 -16.07 19.02
C ASN A 228 20.51 -17.08 19.58
N LYS A 229 20.00 -18.00 18.75
CA LYS A 229 19.07 -19.08 19.14
C LYS A 229 19.72 -20.44 18.96
#